data_AF-A0A562N799-F1
#
_entry.id   AF-A0A562N799-F1
#
_cell.length_a   1.000
_cell.length_b   1.000
_cell.length_c   1.000
_cell.angle_alpha   90.00
_cell.angle_beta   90.00
_cell.angle_gamma   90.00
#
_symmetry.space_group_name_H-M   'P 1'
#
loop_
_entity.id
_entity.type
_entity.pdbx_description
1 polymer ?
#
loop_
_entity_poly.entity_id
_entity_poly.type
_entity_poly.pdbx_seq_one_letter_code
_entity_poly.pdbx_strand_id
1 'polypeptide(L)'
;MNSSDPLSAGITIYGATGYTGRLIARHAVTLGLQPTLAGRNEERVATLASELNCPSLTFPVASASQLTDCLRGFSTVLNCAGPFSQTAGPMMEACIAAGADYLDITGEIDVIDALRH
;
A
#
# COMPACT_ATOMS: atom_id res chain seq x y z
N MET A 1 -13.94 -15.82 15.94
CA MET A 1 -14.86 -15.48 14.83
C MET A 1 -16.02 -14.69 15.40
N ASN A 2 -15.88 -13.37 15.50
CA ASN A 2 -16.96 -12.40 15.33
C ASN A 2 -16.40 -10.97 15.37
N SER A 3 -16.26 -10.34 14.20
CA SER A 3 -16.13 -8.88 14.06
C SER A 3 -16.72 -8.55 12.69
N SER A 4 -17.87 -7.91 12.71
CA SER A 4 -18.70 -7.53 11.58
C SER A 4 -18.02 -6.60 10.58
N ASP A 5 -17.86 -7.06 9.33
CA ASP A 5 -18.02 -6.32 8.06
C ASP A 5 -17.00 -5.21 7.69
N PRO A 6 -16.62 -4.99 6.41
CA PRO A 6 -16.23 -5.88 5.31
C PRO A 6 -14.68 -5.90 5.08
N LEU A 7 -13.90 -5.22 5.92
CA LEU A 7 -12.45 -4.98 5.81
C LEU A 7 -11.62 -5.91 6.73
N SER A 8 -12.05 -7.16 6.95
CA SER A 8 -11.32 -8.08 7.84
C SER A 8 -9.96 -8.55 7.27
N ALA A 9 -9.50 -7.91 6.20
CA ALA A 9 -8.18 -7.97 5.65
C ALA A 9 -7.72 -6.51 5.41
N GLY A 10 -6.53 -6.17 5.89
CA GLY A 10 -6.12 -4.77 6.01
C GLY A 10 -5.86 -4.10 4.66
N ILE A 11 -6.10 -2.80 4.57
CA ILE A 11 -5.64 -1.95 3.45
C ILE A 11 -4.28 -1.37 3.83
N THR A 12 -3.30 -1.45 2.94
CA THR A 12 -2.02 -0.74 3.04
C THR A 12 -1.95 0.36 1.98
N ILE A 13 -1.48 1.55 2.36
CA ILE A 13 -1.14 2.64 1.44
C ILE A 13 0.38 2.78 1.42
N TYR A 14 1.03 2.26 0.38
CA TYR A 14 2.48 2.40 0.21
C TYR A 14 2.83 3.73 -0.47
N GLY A 15 3.82 4.46 0.05
CA GLY A 15 4.07 5.84 -0.37
C GLY A 15 3.16 6.86 0.33
N ALA A 16 2.63 6.51 1.51
CA ALA A 16 1.70 7.34 2.28
C ALA A 16 2.22 8.76 2.58
N THR A 17 3.53 8.96 2.64
CA THR A 17 4.17 10.26 2.93
C THR A 17 4.46 11.11 1.69
N GLY A 18 4.13 10.60 0.50
CA GLY A 18 4.11 11.36 -0.76
C GLY A 18 3.01 12.42 -0.77
N TYR A 19 2.91 13.22 -1.84
CA TYR A 19 1.84 14.21 -1.97
C TYR A 19 0.47 13.52 -2.08
N THR A 20 0.29 12.68 -3.11
CA THR A 20 -0.98 11.98 -3.35
C THR A 20 -1.30 10.99 -2.24
N GLY A 21 -0.30 10.22 -1.76
CA GLY A 21 -0.49 9.27 -0.66
C GLY A 21 -1.02 9.94 0.62
N ARG A 22 -0.57 11.16 0.94
CA ARG A 22 -1.08 11.93 2.10
C ARG A 22 -2.54 12.33 1.93
N LEU A 23 -2.94 12.77 0.73
CA LEU A 23 -4.32 13.14 0.44
C LEU A 23 -5.25 11.92 0.55
N ILE A 24 -4.84 10.79 -0.01
CA ILE A 24 -5.60 9.54 0.04
C ILE A 24 -5.70 9.03 1.47
N ALA A 25 -4.60 8.99 2.24
CA ALA A 25 -4.61 8.56 3.63
C ALA A 25 -5.57 9.40 4.49
N ARG A 26 -5.50 10.74 4.35
CA ARG A 26 -6.43 11.65 5.06
C ARG A 26 -7.87 11.39 4.65
N HIS A 27 -8.15 11.26 3.36
CA HIS A 27 -9.51 11.02 2.89
C HIS A 27 -10.05 9.66 3.34
N ALA A 28 -9.24 8.59 3.30
CA ALA A 28 -9.61 7.27 3.79
C ALA A 28 -10.07 7.32 5.26
N VAL A 29 -9.35 8.06 6.11
CA VAL A 29 -9.74 8.26 7.51
C VAL A 29 -11.06 9.03 7.64
N THR A 30 -11.31 10.04 6.78
CA THR A 30 -12.62 10.73 6.77
C THR A 30 -13.79 9.82 6.38
N LEU A 31 -13.52 8.72 5.67
CA LEU A 31 -14.49 7.68 5.32
C LEU A 31 -14.64 6.60 6.41
N GLY A 32 -13.94 6.74 7.54
CA GLY A 32 -13.96 5.76 8.64
C GLY A 32 -13.06 4.54 8.42
N LEU A 33 -12.20 4.56 7.40
CA LEU A 33 -11.21 3.51 7.17
C LEU A 33 -9.99 3.71 8.10
N GLN A 34 -9.29 2.62 8.41
CA GLN A 34 -8.06 2.63 9.18
C GLN A 34 -6.92 1.95 8.39
N PRO A 35 -6.43 2.56 7.30
CA PRO A 35 -5.37 1.96 6.50
C PRO A 35 -4.05 1.90 7.28
N THR A 36 -3.24 0.87 7.01
CA THR A 36 -1.84 0.88 7.43
C THR A 36 -1.04 1.78 6.49
N LEU A 37 -0.40 2.80 7.04
CA LEU A 37 0.39 3.75 6.28
C LEU A 37 1.80 3.19 6.10
N ALA A 38 2.23 3.05 4.85
CA ALA A 38 3.50 2.43 4.53
C ALA A 38 4.41 3.27 3.64
N GLY A 39 5.71 3.02 3.75
CA GLY A 39 6.72 3.70 2.95
C GLY A 39 8.14 3.36 3.36
N ARG A 40 9.10 4.12 2.84
CA ARG A 40 10.56 3.89 3.02
C ARG A 40 11.18 4.65 4.18
N ASN A 41 10.54 5.74 4.61
CA ASN A 41 11.07 6.62 5.66
C ASN A 41 10.23 6.43 6.92
N GLU A 42 10.81 5.73 7.89
CA GLU A 42 10.14 5.34 9.13
C GLU A 42 9.61 6.55 9.90
N GLU A 43 10.45 7.57 10.11
CA GLU A 43 10.09 8.78 10.85
C GLU A 43 8.86 9.45 10.22
N ARG A 44 8.90 9.72 8.91
CA ARG A 44 7.80 10.38 8.21
C ARG A 44 6.52 9.56 8.23
N VAL A 45 6.63 8.23 8.12
CA VAL A 45 5.48 7.33 8.14
C VAL A 45 4.86 7.31 9.54
N ALA A 46 5.69 7.18 10.59
CA ALA A 46 5.25 7.19 11.98
C ALA A 46 4.59 8.53 12.37
N THR A 47 5.15 9.67 11.94
CA THR A 47 4.54 10.99 12.16
C THR A 47 3.15 11.06 11.55
N LEU A 48 2.99 10.70 10.28
CA LEU A 48 1.69 10.75 9.60
C LEU A 48 0.69 9.76 10.21
N ALA A 49 1.14 8.55 10.55
CA ALA A 49 0.31 7.53 11.17
C ALA A 49 -0.22 7.99 12.54
N SER A 50 0.63 8.63 13.35
CA SER A 50 0.24 9.25 14.62
C SER A 50 -0.77 10.39 14.41
N GLU A 51 -0.52 11.30 13.46
CA GLU A 51 -1.46 12.38 13.12
C GLU A 51 -2.86 11.85 12.73
N LEU A 52 -2.91 10.70 12.07
CA LEU A 52 -4.14 10.11 11.53
C LEU A 52 -4.72 8.97 12.37
N ASN A 53 -4.12 8.65 13.52
CA ASN A 53 -4.47 7.50 14.37
C ASN A 53 -4.57 6.18 13.58
N CYS A 54 -3.61 5.95 12.69
CA CYS A 54 -3.51 4.77 11.84
C CYS A 54 -2.28 3.92 12.21
N PRO A 55 -2.27 2.62 11.90
CA PRO A 55 -1.06 1.80 11.97
C PRO A 55 0.00 2.30 10.96
N SER A 56 1.27 2.05 11.26
CA SER A 56 2.41 2.31 10.37
C SER A 56 3.19 1.03 10.07
N LEU A 57 3.73 0.95 8.86
CA LEU A 57 4.63 -0.13 8.46
C LEU A 57 5.71 0.40 7.51
N THR A 58 6.99 0.19 7.82
CA THR A 58 8.09 0.69 6.98
C THR A 58 8.82 -0.46 6.32
N PHE A 59 8.98 -0.39 5.00
CA PHE A 59 9.79 -1.34 4.25
C PHE A 59 10.28 -0.73 2.93
N PRO A 60 11.48 -1.11 2.45
CA PRO A 60 11.96 -0.74 1.13
C PRO A 60 11.16 -1.45 0.03
N VAL A 61 11.01 -0.82 -1.13
CA VAL A 61 10.70 -1.58 -2.35
C VAL A 61 11.96 -2.32 -2.73
N ALA A 62 12.00 -3.61 -2.41
CA ALA A 62 13.12 -4.50 -2.68
C ALA A 62 12.63 -5.69 -3.53
N SER A 63 13.30 -6.85 -3.43
CA SER A 63 12.86 -8.05 -4.13
C SER A 63 11.44 -8.47 -3.74
N ALA A 64 10.68 -9.07 -4.68
CA ALA A 64 9.31 -9.51 -4.46
C ALA A 64 9.16 -10.47 -3.26
N SER A 65 10.16 -11.33 -3.01
CA SER A 65 10.16 -12.26 -1.87
C SER A 65 10.11 -11.52 -0.53
N GLN A 66 10.94 -10.49 -0.36
CA GLN A 66 10.94 -9.68 0.87
C GLN A 66 9.65 -8.88 1.04
N LEU A 67 9.09 -8.37 -0.06
CA LEU A 67 7.81 -7.67 -0.04
C LEU A 67 6.66 -8.61 0.32
N THR A 68 6.67 -9.84 -0.17
CA THR A 68 5.59 -10.81 0.06
C THR A 68 5.31 -10.98 1.55
N ASP A 69 6.35 -11.16 2.36
CA ASP A 69 6.18 -11.34 3.81
C ASP A 69 5.66 -10.08 4.50
N CYS A 70 6.04 -8.89 4.02
CA CYS A 70 5.47 -7.62 4.51
C CYS A 70 4.00 -7.44 4.12
N LEU A 71 3.56 -8.04 3.03
CA LEU A 71 2.21 -7.88 2.48
C LEU A 71 1.22 -8.95 2.97
N ARG A 72 1.70 -10.04 3.58
CA ARG A 72 0.84 -11.09 4.16
C ARG A 72 -0.13 -10.49 5.18
N GLY A 73 -1.42 -10.79 5.00
CA GLY A 73 -2.50 -10.35 5.90
C GLY A 73 -3.17 -9.04 5.50
N PHE A 74 -2.64 -8.32 4.50
CA PHE A 74 -3.38 -7.27 3.83
C PHE A 74 -4.25 -7.88 2.72
N SER A 75 -5.48 -7.39 2.54
CA SER A 75 -6.26 -7.73 1.33
C SER A 75 -5.87 -6.86 0.16
N THR A 76 -5.40 -5.63 0.42
CA THR A 76 -5.28 -4.64 -0.62
C THR A 76 -4.08 -3.74 -0.37
N VAL A 77 -3.30 -3.52 -1.42
CA VAL A 77 -2.13 -2.64 -1.43
C VAL A 77 -2.35 -1.54 -2.47
N LEU A 78 -2.43 -0.30 -1.99
CA LEU A 78 -2.44 0.87 -2.83
C LEU A 78 -1.02 1.46 -2.93
N ASN A 79 -0.39 1.30 -4.09
CA ASN A 79 0.93 1.85 -4.37
C ASN A 79 0.82 3.31 -4.89
N CYS A 80 1.27 4.24 -4.05
CA CYS A 80 1.42 5.66 -4.37
C CYS A 80 2.89 6.09 -4.50
N ALA A 81 3.83 5.14 -4.55
CA ALA A 81 5.27 5.44 -4.53
C ALA A 81 5.87 5.36 -5.94
N GLY A 82 6.10 6.52 -6.56
CA GLY A 82 6.89 6.61 -7.80
C GLY A 82 8.41 6.55 -7.58
N PRO A 83 9.20 6.32 -8.65
CA PRO A 83 8.75 6.07 -10.04
C PRO A 83 8.17 4.66 -10.23
N PHE A 84 7.01 4.55 -10.87
CA PHE A 84 6.25 3.29 -10.98
C PHE A 84 6.95 2.22 -11.82
N SER A 85 7.79 2.62 -12.77
CA SER A 85 8.68 1.72 -13.50
C SER A 85 9.60 0.89 -12.61
N GLN A 86 9.84 1.31 -11.36
CA GLN A 86 10.65 0.59 -10.38
C GLN A 86 9.82 -0.05 -9.27
N THR A 87 8.61 0.45 -9.01
CA THR A 87 7.81 0.02 -7.86
C THR A 87 6.66 -0.89 -8.23
N ALA A 88 6.06 -0.74 -9.41
CA ALA A 88 4.85 -1.46 -9.79
C ALA A 88 5.11 -2.96 -9.93
N GLY A 89 6.11 -3.36 -10.73
CA GLY A 89 6.44 -4.78 -10.97
C GLY A 89 6.70 -5.57 -9.68
N PRO A 90 7.70 -5.21 -8.87
CA PRO A 90 8.00 -5.93 -7.63
C PRO A 90 6.84 -5.94 -6.62
N MET A 91 6.07 -4.85 -6.53
CA MET A 91 4.92 -4.77 -5.64
C MET A 91 3.78 -5.66 -6.11
N MET A 92 3.51 -5.69 -7.41
CA MET A 92 2.49 -6.53 -8.03
C MET A 92 2.80 -8.01 -7.86
N GLU A 93 4.04 -8.42 -8.17
CA GLU A 93 4.52 -9.80 -7.94
C GLU A 93 4.34 -10.23 -6.48
N ALA A 94 4.70 -9.34 -5.54
CA ALA A 94 4.55 -9.60 -4.12
C ALA A 94 3.08 -9.65 -3.66
N CYS A 95 2.20 -8.82 -4.23
CA CYS A 95 0.76 -8.86 -3.98
C CYS A 95 0.16 -10.20 -4.43
N ILE A 96 0.51 -10.66 -5.64
CA ILE A 96 0.10 -11.98 -6.15
C ILE A 96 0.56 -13.09 -5.21
N ALA A 97 1.82 -13.07 -4.79
CA ALA A 97 2.37 -14.08 -3.88
C ALA A 97 1.76 -14.03 -2.47
N ALA A 98 1.37 -12.85 -1.98
CA ALA A 98 0.75 -12.65 -0.68
C ALA A 98 -0.77 -12.90 -0.69
N GLY A 99 -1.40 -12.99 -1.87
CA GLY A 99 -2.85 -13.08 -2.02
C GLY A 99 -3.57 -11.76 -1.75
N ALA A 100 -2.94 -10.63 -2.08
CA ALA A 100 -3.49 -9.28 -1.93
C ALA A 100 -3.80 -8.66 -3.29
N ASP A 101 -4.85 -7.84 -3.34
CA ASP A 101 -5.18 -7.00 -4.50
C ASP A 101 -4.16 -5.86 -4.63
N TYR A 102 -3.72 -5.60 -5.85
CA TYR A 102 -2.84 -4.48 -6.18
C TYR A 102 -3.60 -3.36 -6.88
N LEU A 103 -3.46 -2.14 -6.37
CA LEU A 103 -3.91 -0.92 -7.03
C LEU A 103 -2.76 0.09 -7.05
N ASP A 104 -2.70 0.92 -8.07
CA ASP A 104 -1.85 2.11 -8.06
C ASP A 104 -2.58 3.32 -8.64
N ILE A 105 -1.98 4.48 -8.44
CA ILE A 105 -2.47 5.75 -8.97
C ILE A 105 -1.84 6.09 -10.31
N THR A 106 -1.11 5.16 -10.95
CA THR A 106 -0.47 5.47 -12.23
C THR A 106 -1.52 5.54 -13.33
N GLY A 107 -1.41 6.54 -14.20
CA GLY A 107 -2.19 6.63 -15.43
C GLY A 107 -1.45 6.07 -16.65
N GLU A 108 -0.33 5.38 -16.43
CA GLU A 108 0.56 4.93 -17.51
C GLU A 108 0.10 3.59 -18.10
N ILE A 109 -0.20 3.60 -19.41
CA ILE A 109 -0.66 2.43 -20.18
C ILE A 109 0.35 1.29 -20.17
N ASP A 110 1.66 1.59 -20.15
CA ASP A 110 2.72 0.56 -20.17
C ASP A 110 2.69 -0.32 -18.91
N VAL A 111 2.24 0.20 -17.77
CA VAL A 111 2.07 -0.57 -16.53
C VAL A 111 0.83 -1.48 -16.62
N ILE A 112 -0.20 -1.06 -17.34
CA ILE A 112 -1.41 -1.85 -17.58
C ILE A 112 -1.13 -2.98 -18.60
N ASP A 113 -0.30 -2.74 -19.61
CA ASP A 113 0.03 -3.78 -20.60
C ASP A 113 0.91 -4.90 -20.02
N ALA A 114 1.72 -4.61 -18.99
CA ALA A 114 2.49 -5.63 -18.25
C ALA A 114 1.61 -6.65 -17.49
N LEU A 115 0.31 -6.37 -17.28
CA LEU A 115 -0.65 -7.28 -16.64
C LEU A 115 -1.18 -8.38 -17.57
N ARG A 116 -0.83 -8.36 -18.86
CA ARG A 116 -1.45 -9.24 -19.88
C ARG A 116 -0.66 -10.51 -20.18
N HIS A 117 0.41 -10.83 -19.45
CA HIS A 117 1.26 -12.01 -19.69
C HIS A 117 1.39 -12.85 -18.42
#